data_AF-A0A556CR77-F1
#
_entry.id   AF-A0A556CR77-F1
#
_cell.length_a   1.000
_cell.length_b   1.000
_cell.length_c   1.000
_cell.angle_alpha   90.00
_cell.angle_beta   90.00
_cell.angle_gamma   90.00
#
_symmetry.space_group_name_H-M   'P 1'
#
loop_
_entity.id
_entity.type
_entity.pdbx_description
1 polymer ?
#
loop_
_entity_poly.entity_id
_entity_poly.type
_entity_poly.pdbx_seq_one_letter_code
_entity_poly.pdbx_strand_id
1 'polypeptide(L)'
;MEVSAYSEAQAISMYYKEFKLNKTNMLFADFKRITNCECLGLDNLEQFYCKEKNFLRMCKFRKVEFARMGMRVQIAGKMATIVGNHKSDLLVIYDGFSYESKADPRWQIVYFDEAGAVVKDFRKGKGEFAVCIHS
;
A
#
# COMPACT_ATOMS: atom_id res chain seq x y z
N MET A 1 5.24 -15.74 -15.02
CA MET A 1 5.75 -15.34 -13.69
C MET A 1 5.27 -13.93 -13.46
N GLU A 2 4.60 -13.69 -12.35
CA GLU A 2 4.09 -12.36 -12.01
C GLU A 2 5.14 -11.61 -11.19
N VAL A 3 5.34 -10.33 -11.50
CA VAL A 3 6.36 -9.50 -10.87
C VAL A 3 5.78 -8.12 -10.60
N SER A 4 5.80 -7.70 -9.35
CA SER A 4 5.35 -6.37 -8.95
C SER A 4 6.45 -5.35 -9.24
N ALA A 5 6.13 -4.36 -10.08
CA ALA A 5 7.08 -3.33 -10.49
C ALA A 5 6.37 -2.01 -10.82
N TYR A 6 7.07 -0.90 -10.61
CA TYR A 6 6.57 0.46 -10.88
C TYR A 6 6.63 0.84 -12.37
N SER A 7 7.26 0.02 -13.20
CA SER A 7 7.39 0.22 -14.65
C SER A 7 7.66 -1.09 -15.36
N GLU A 8 7.32 -1.14 -16.65
CA GLU A 8 7.65 -2.26 -17.54
C GLU A 8 9.15 -2.56 -17.55
N ALA A 9 10.00 -1.52 -17.62
CA ALA A 9 11.44 -1.69 -17.61
C ALA A 9 11.95 -2.37 -16.33
N GLN A 10 11.36 -2.01 -15.18
CA GLN A 10 11.68 -2.63 -13.90
C GLN A 10 11.15 -4.08 -13.85
N ALA A 11 9.94 -4.34 -14.34
CA ALA A 11 9.35 -5.68 -14.42
C ALA A 11 10.24 -6.63 -15.24
N ILE A 12 10.64 -6.22 -16.45
CA ILE A 12 11.53 -6.98 -17.34
C ILE A 12 12.88 -7.24 -16.67
N SER A 13 13.46 -6.24 -16.00
CA SER A 13 14.74 -6.40 -15.30
C SER A 13 14.64 -7.38 -14.12
N MET A 14 13.57 -7.33 -13.33
CA MET A 14 13.35 -8.24 -12.22
C MET A 14 13.10 -9.67 -12.71
N TYR A 15 12.28 -9.83 -13.75
CA TYR A 15 12.04 -11.14 -14.36
C TYR A 15 13.32 -11.76 -14.93
N TYR A 16 14.18 -10.96 -15.57
CA TYR A 16 15.47 -11.45 -16.07
C TYR A 16 16.40 -11.96 -14.96
N LYS A 17 16.40 -11.33 -13.77
CA LYS A 17 17.24 -11.79 -12.64
C LYS A 17 16.83 -13.19 -12.19
N GLU A 18 15.53 -13.42 -12.05
CA GLU A 18 14.97 -14.74 -11.72
C GLU A 18 15.21 -15.76 -12.84
N PHE A 19 15.01 -15.36 -14.10
CA PHE A 19 15.25 -16.21 -15.27
C PHE A 19 16.74 -16.64 -15.36
N LYS A 20 17.67 -15.73 -15.08
CA LYS A 20 19.11 -15.99 -15.10
C LYS A 20 19.56 -16.91 -13.98
N LEU A 21 18.95 -16.82 -12.80
CA LEU A 21 19.18 -17.75 -11.68
C LEU A 21 18.82 -19.20 -12.06
N ASN A 22 17.89 -19.39 -13.00
CA ASN A 22 17.42 -20.70 -13.47
C ASN A 22 18.20 -21.28 -14.68
N LYS A 23 19.51 -21.01 -14.78
CA LYS A 23 20.45 -21.58 -15.78
C LYS A 23 20.21 -21.14 -17.23
N THR A 24 20.41 -19.86 -17.53
CA THR A 24 20.54 -19.39 -18.91
C THR A 24 21.82 -18.58 -19.14
N ASN A 25 22.41 -18.72 -20.33
CA ASN A 25 23.51 -17.87 -20.81
C ASN A 25 23.00 -16.70 -21.68
N MET A 26 21.68 -16.53 -21.82
CA MET A 26 21.07 -15.48 -22.62
C MET A 26 21.39 -14.09 -22.05
N LEU A 27 21.83 -13.17 -22.93
CA LEU A 27 22.07 -11.78 -22.56
C LEU A 27 20.75 -11.04 -22.33
N PHE A 28 20.77 -10.04 -21.45
CA PHE A 28 19.59 -9.23 -21.16
C PHE A 28 19.00 -8.54 -22.40
N ALA A 29 19.85 -8.12 -23.34
CA ALA A 29 19.42 -7.47 -24.58
C ALA A 29 18.59 -8.41 -25.46
N ASP A 30 18.99 -9.67 -25.57
CA ASP A 30 18.26 -10.68 -26.36
C ASP A 30 16.97 -11.07 -25.66
N PHE A 31 17.02 -11.25 -24.33
CA PHE A 31 15.84 -11.51 -23.50
C PHE A 31 14.78 -10.42 -23.66
N LYS A 32 15.19 -9.15 -23.61
CA LYS A 32 14.27 -8.00 -23.74
C LYS A 32 13.56 -7.97 -25.09
N ARG A 33 14.19 -8.46 -26.18
CA ARG A 33 13.58 -8.49 -27.52
C ARG A 33 12.49 -9.53 -27.68
N ILE A 34 12.53 -10.60 -26.89
CA ILE A 34 11.57 -11.72 -26.99
C ILE A 34 10.53 -11.73 -25.88
N THR A 35 10.66 -10.84 -24.88
CA THR A 35 9.79 -10.79 -23.72
C THR A 35 8.72 -9.72 -23.92
N ASN A 36 7.45 -10.12 -23.83
CA ASN A 36 6.33 -9.18 -23.73
C ASN A 36 5.93 -9.05 -22.25
N CYS A 37 5.63 -7.82 -21.83
CA CYS A 37 5.12 -7.54 -20.49
C CYS A 37 3.69 -7.02 -20.63
N GLU A 38 2.76 -7.68 -19.96
CA GLU A 38 1.36 -7.25 -19.90
C GLU A 38 1.06 -6.75 -18.48
N CYS A 39 0.37 -5.61 -18.40
CA CYS A 39 -0.12 -5.11 -17.11
C CYS A 39 -1.41 -5.87 -16.78
N LEU A 40 -1.31 -6.82 -15.86
CA LEU A 40 -2.46 -7.64 -15.45
C LEU A 40 -3.45 -6.88 -14.56
N GLY A 41 -3.06 -5.72 -14.02
CA GLY A 41 -3.86 -4.96 -13.05
C GLY A 41 -3.56 -5.37 -11.61
N LEU A 42 -4.42 -4.93 -10.68
CA LEU A 42 -4.28 -5.18 -9.25
C LEU A 42 -5.04 -6.44 -8.82
N ASP A 43 -4.71 -7.58 -9.41
CA ASP A 43 -5.44 -8.83 -9.16
C ASP A 43 -5.08 -9.45 -7.80
N ASN A 44 -3.84 -9.18 -7.34
CA ASN A 44 -3.36 -9.58 -6.03
C ASN A 44 -2.74 -8.39 -5.29
N LEU A 45 -3.42 -7.89 -4.25
CA LEU A 45 -2.90 -6.80 -3.41
C LEU A 45 -1.73 -7.22 -2.52
N GLU A 46 -1.61 -8.52 -2.22
CA GLU A 46 -0.55 -9.04 -1.35
C GLU A 46 0.84 -8.85 -1.96
N GLN A 47 0.91 -8.73 -3.29
CA GLN A 47 2.16 -8.46 -4.01
C GLN A 47 2.77 -7.08 -3.62
N PHE A 48 1.95 -6.16 -3.12
CA PHE A 48 2.38 -4.84 -2.64
C PHE A 48 2.73 -4.85 -1.15
N TYR A 49 2.62 -6.00 -0.47
CA TYR A 49 2.88 -6.08 0.95
C TYR A 49 4.36 -5.84 1.26
N CYS A 50 4.60 -4.87 2.12
CA CYS A 50 5.91 -4.66 2.69
C CYS A 50 6.28 -5.78 3.70
N LYS A 51 7.51 -5.77 4.19
CA LYS A 51 7.93 -6.70 5.26
C LYS A 51 7.10 -6.45 6.52
N GLU A 52 6.34 -7.46 6.95
CA GLU A 52 5.43 -7.39 8.11
C GLU A 52 6.08 -6.80 9.38
N LYS A 53 7.31 -7.22 9.71
CA LYS A 53 8.06 -6.70 10.86
C LYS A 53 8.21 -5.16 10.84
N ASN A 54 8.39 -4.56 9.67
CA ASN A 54 8.51 -3.12 9.53
C ASN A 54 7.16 -2.44 9.75
N PHE A 55 6.10 -3.02 9.19
CA PHE A 55 4.73 -2.54 9.35
C PHE A 55 4.29 -2.55 10.82
N LEU A 56 4.46 -3.69 11.51
CA LEU A 56 4.11 -3.83 12.92
C LEU A 56 4.88 -2.84 13.81
N ARG A 57 6.16 -2.60 13.51
CA ARG A 57 6.98 -1.60 14.21
C ARG A 57 6.40 -0.19 14.04
N MET A 58 5.98 0.18 12.84
CA MET A 58 5.34 1.47 12.57
C MET A 58 4.00 1.57 13.31
N CYS A 59 3.18 0.52 13.28
CA CYS A 59 1.88 0.50 13.95
C CYS A 59 2.02 0.74 15.46
N LYS A 60 2.98 0.07 16.11
CA LYS A 60 3.31 0.31 17.52
C LYS A 60 3.76 1.74 17.77
N PHE A 61 4.67 2.27 16.96
CA PHE A 61 5.18 3.64 17.10
C PHE A 61 4.07 4.70 16.96
N ARG A 62 3.13 4.49 16.03
CA ARG A 62 2.02 5.41 15.74
C ARG A 62 0.77 5.15 16.57
N LYS A 63 0.79 4.14 17.44
CA LYS A 63 -0.33 3.71 18.31
C LYS A 63 -1.58 3.26 17.52
N VAL A 64 -1.35 2.50 16.44
CA VAL A 64 -2.38 1.91 15.58
C VAL A 64 -2.18 0.40 15.43
N GLU A 65 -1.90 -0.28 16.54
CA GLU A 65 -1.57 -1.72 16.59
C GLU A 65 -2.68 -2.65 16.05
N PHE A 66 -3.92 -2.14 15.97
CA PHE A 66 -5.06 -2.85 15.37
C PHE A 66 -5.02 -2.87 13.83
N ALA A 67 -4.17 -2.05 13.19
CA ALA A 67 -4.07 -1.98 11.74
C ALA A 67 -3.34 -3.20 11.19
N ARG A 68 -3.83 -3.72 10.05
CA ARG A 68 -3.23 -4.85 9.32
C ARG A 68 -3.08 -4.53 7.83
N MET A 69 -2.11 -5.16 7.16
CA MET A 69 -2.07 -5.15 5.69
C MET A 69 -3.31 -5.89 5.16
N GLY A 70 -3.89 -5.40 4.06
CA GLY A 70 -5.20 -5.82 3.56
C GLY A 70 -6.39 -5.11 4.21
N MET A 71 -6.20 -4.37 5.29
CA MET A 71 -7.30 -3.65 5.97
C MET A 71 -7.83 -2.51 5.11
N ARG A 72 -9.16 -2.38 5.08
CA ARG A 72 -9.86 -1.29 4.40
C ARG A 72 -9.84 -0.03 5.26
N VAL A 73 -9.60 1.10 4.59
CA VAL A 73 -9.61 2.42 5.22
C VAL A 73 -10.32 3.43 4.33
N GLN A 74 -10.87 4.47 4.94
CA GLN A 74 -11.34 5.66 4.23
C GLN A 74 -10.48 6.84 4.65
N ILE A 75 -9.77 7.46 3.71
CA ILE A 75 -8.87 8.58 3.94
C ILE A 75 -9.41 9.80 3.19
N ALA A 76 -9.75 10.86 3.93
CA ALA A 76 -10.32 12.09 3.38
C ALA A 76 -11.50 11.82 2.40
N GLY A 77 -12.36 10.86 2.75
CA GLY A 77 -13.53 10.47 1.95
C GLY A 77 -13.26 9.47 0.82
N LYS A 78 -12.00 9.08 0.57
CA LYS A 78 -11.64 8.09 -0.46
C LYS A 78 -11.31 6.74 0.16
N MET A 79 -11.84 5.67 -0.42
CA MET A 79 -11.56 4.31 0.01
C MET A 79 -10.19 3.84 -0.47
N ALA A 80 -9.50 3.09 0.38
CA ALA A 80 -8.18 2.53 0.11
C ALA A 80 -7.94 1.23 0.89
N THR A 81 -6.94 0.45 0.46
CA THR A 81 -6.41 -0.72 1.18
C THR A 81 -5.01 -0.44 1.70
N ILE A 82 -4.73 -0.80 2.95
CA ILE A 82 -3.37 -0.76 3.51
C ILE A 82 -2.54 -1.88 2.88
N VAL A 83 -1.40 -1.53 2.29
CA VAL A 83 -0.43 -2.49 1.73
C VAL A 83 0.90 -2.45 2.48
N GLY A 84 1.07 -1.58 3.46
CA GLY A 84 2.27 -1.58 4.30
C GLY A 84 2.57 -0.24 4.93
N ASN A 85 3.87 0.05 5.04
CA ASN A 85 4.34 1.33 5.56
C ASN A 85 5.48 1.92 4.72
N HIS A 86 5.57 3.23 4.74
CA HIS A 86 6.76 3.97 4.31
C HIS A 86 7.22 4.86 5.47
N LYS A 87 8.33 4.49 6.12
CA LYS A 87 8.78 5.12 7.37
C LYS A 87 7.67 5.07 8.43
N SER A 88 7.17 6.23 8.86
CA SER A 88 6.12 6.39 9.87
C SER A 88 4.70 6.47 9.32
N ASP A 89 4.54 6.38 8.00
CA ASP A 89 3.26 6.54 7.31
C ASP A 89 2.75 5.19 6.82
N LEU A 90 1.44 5.09 6.64
CA LEU A 90 0.84 3.98 5.90
C LEU A 90 1.22 4.08 4.43
N LEU A 91 1.41 2.92 3.82
CA LEU A 91 1.39 2.75 2.38
C LEU A 91 0.02 2.16 2.02
N VAL A 92 -0.73 2.85 1.16
CA VAL A 92 -2.10 2.47 0.77
C VAL A 92 -2.27 2.49 -0.74
N ILE A 93 -3.22 1.71 -1.25
CA ILE A 93 -3.68 1.80 -2.64
C ILE A 93 -5.13 2.27 -2.61
N TYR A 94 -5.40 3.42 -3.24
CA TYR A 94 -6.76 3.94 -3.37
C TYR A 94 -7.56 3.14 -4.40
N ASP A 95 -8.87 3.01 -4.18
CA ASP A 95 -9.75 2.34 -5.14
C ASP A 95 -9.68 3.01 -6.52
N GLY A 96 -9.43 2.22 -7.56
CA GLY A 96 -9.26 2.70 -8.93
C GLY A 96 -7.85 3.21 -9.28
N PHE A 97 -6.89 3.14 -8.36
CA PHE A 97 -5.50 3.52 -8.58
C PHE A 97 -4.62 2.28 -8.59
N SER A 98 -3.62 2.24 -9.48
CA SER A 98 -2.69 1.11 -9.61
C SER A 98 -1.34 1.34 -8.93
N TYR A 99 -1.26 2.32 -8.03
CA TYR A 99 0.00 2.71 -7.39
C TYR A 99 -0.21 3.08 -5.92
N GLU A 100 0.85 2.90 -5.12
CA GLU A 100 0.82 3.17 -3.70
C GLU A 100 0.94 4.66 -3.38
N SER A 101 0.26 5.08 -2.34
CA SER A 101 0.28 6.43 -1.80
C SER A 101 0.59 6.40 -0.31
N LYS A 102 1.24 7.45 0.17
CA LYS A 102 1.53 7.62 1.61
C LYS A 102 0.33 8.25 2.30
N ALA A 103 -0.01 7.76 3.48
CA ALA A 103 -1.07 8.33 4.29
C ALA A 103 -0.68 8.39 5.77
N ASP A 104 -0.97 9.51 6.43
CA ASP A 104 -0.79 9.61 7.88
C ASP A 104 -1.78 8.65 8.57
N PRO A 105 -1.32 7.76 9.48
CA PRO A 105 -2.20 6.80 10.16
C PRO A 105 -3.29 7.41 11.07
N ARG A 106 -3.31 8.73 11.25
CA ARG A 106 -4.20 9.42 12.21
C ARG A 106 -4.86 10.67 11.63
N TRP A 107 -4.67 10.98 10.36
CA TRP A 107 -5.26 12.18 9.77
C TRP A 107 -6.42 11.83 8.85
N GLN A 108 -7.63 12.27 9.22
CA GLN A 108 -8.84 12.14 8.38
C GLN A 108 -9.05 10.70 7.88
N ILE A 109 -8.79 9.72 8.73
CA ILE A 109 -8.80 8.30 8.38
C ILE A 109 -9.76 7.52 9.25
N VAL A 110 -10.50 6.60 8.63
CA VAL A 110 -11.35 5.60 9.27
C VAL A 110 -10.82 4.22 8.92
N TYR A 111 -10.75 3.34 9.91
CA TYR A 111 -10.30 1.95 9.76
C TYR A 111 -11.48 1.01 9.91
N PHE A 112 -11.58 0.01 9.03
CA PHE A 112 -12.69 -0.94 9.02
C PHE A 112 -12.23 -2.37 9.29
N ASP A 113 -13.09 -3.16 9.93
CA ASP A 113 -12.90 -4.61 10.02
C ASP A 113 -13.35 -5.33 8.74
N GLU A 114 -13.34 -6.66 8.76
CA GLU A 114 -13.69 -7.50 7.60
C GLU A 114 -15.18 -7.45 7.28
N ALA A 115 -16.02 -7.14 8.27
CA ALA A 115 -17.46 -6.94 8.10
C ALA A 115 -17.79 -5.51 7.63
N GLY A 116 -16.78 -4.63 7.50
CA GLY A 116 -16.95 -3.24 7.14
C GLY A 116 -17.37 -2.33 8.32
N ALA A 117 -17.34 -2.82 9.55
CA ALA A 117 -17.62 -2.01 10.73
C ALA A 117 -16.41 -1.15 11.12
N VAL A 118 -16.65 0.01 11.74
CA VAL A 118 -15.60 0.95 12.12
C VAL A 118 -14.82 0.42 13.33
N VAL A 119 -13.53 0.17 13.14
CA VAL A 119 -12.58 -0.17 14.22
C VAL A 119 -12.05 1.08 14.89
N LYS A 120 -11.75 2.12 14.09
CA LYS A 120 -11.23 3.40 14.61
C LYS A 120 -11.52 4.55 13.65
N ASP A 121 -11.90 5.69 14.21
CA ASP A 121 -12.13 6.93 13.47
C ASP A 121 -11.22 8.04 13.98
N PHE A 122 -10.41 8.61 13.10
CA PHE A 122 -9.53 9.76 13.37
C PHE A 122 -9.92 11.00 12.55
N ARG A 123 -11.13 11.04 11.99
CA ARG A 123 -11.66 12.26 11.39
C ARG A 123 -11.84 13.29 12.51
N LYS A 124 -11.29 14.49 12.33
CA LYS A 124 -11.62 15.60 13.24
C LYS A 124 -13.09 15.92 13.05
N GLY A 125 -13.89 15.73 14.09
CA GLY A 125 -15.27 16.22 14.11
C GLY A 125 -15.26 17.73 13.88
N LYS A 126 -16.13 18.22 13.00
CA LYS A 126 -16.63 19.59 13.15
C LYS A 126 -17.42 19.62 14.47
N GLY A 127 -16.78 19.95 15.58
CA GLY A 127 -17.46 19.93 16.88
C GLY A 127 -16.51 19.98 18.05
N GLU A 128 -15.76 21.08 18.17
CA GLU A 128 -15.29 21.66 19.44
C GLU A 128 -14.64 23.01 19.10
N PHE A 129 -15.45 23.96 18.60
CA PHE A 129 -15.15 25.36 18.86
C PHE A 129 -15.63 25.62 20.28
N ALA A 130 -14.73 25.57 21.25
CA ALA A 130 -15.00 26.17 22.55
C ALA A 130 -15.14 27.68 22.32
N VAL A 131 -16.37 28.16 22.17
CA VAL A 131 -16.65 29.59 22.24
C VAL A 131 -16.71 29.94 23.72
N CYS A 132 -15.59 30.42 24.27
CA CYS A 132 -15.58 31.05 25.57
C CYS A 132 -16.27 32.42 25.44
N ILE A 133 -17.53 32.51 25.84
CA ILE A 133 -18.19 33.80 26.05
C ILE A 133 -17.78 34.26 27.46
N HIS A 134 -16.96 35.30 27.55
CA HIS A 134 -16.75 35.99 28.83
C HIS A 134 -17.98 36.86 29.10
N SER A 135 -18.63 36.64 30.25
CA SER A 135 -19.56 37.58 30.88
C SER A 135 -18.91 38.14 32.12
#